data_AF-A0A9N9S844-F1
#
_entry.id   AF-A0A9N9S844-F1
#
_cell.length_a   1.000
_cell.length_b   1.000
_cell.length_c   1.000
_cell.angle_alpha   90.00
_cell.angle_beta   90.00
_cell.angle_gamma   90.00
#
_symmetry.space_group_name_H-M   'P 1'
#
loop_
_entity.id
_entity.type
_entity.pdbx_description
1 polymer ?
#
loop_
_entity_poly.entity_id
_entity_poly.type
_entity_poly.pdbx_seq_one_letter_code
_entity_poly.pdbx_strand_id
1 'polypeptide(L)'
;MNVLTTLYDLSYKQYVQKHWLEITEEEQIVLDVEKARIKQAMWDAFNVRVLEPRQGGAGSSDTGNVARKVLENPELLAKTLYLNEEIIKRICYVLNQIRSLEPVDDLDEFDRYCKETYRMFLTTYSWFKIPVTLHRALAHAKHYMEALPLPLGRMNQEMGNVVTNVQQIISGDKEPITPILKPLTERQIEIIKRTWAIPYSKPGDSGEIILYTYLEQYPNNQVKFQAFRNTPLVMLKGTPGFRSHASKIMDVFATAINALGTENGLPAIVSLVTETGKYHRRRGISKRNFVELRGVIIEILTAVCRLDDEGKQAWSDLMDVLYHIIFNVLDEAKKVPPKK
;
A
#
# COMPACT_ATOMS: atom_id res chain seq x y z
N MET A 1 -0.98 -9.47 4.76
CA MET A 1 -1.67 -9.07 6.01
C MET A 1 -0.89 -9.67 7.18
N ASN A 2 -0.18 -8.86 7.98
CA ASN A 2 0.77 -9.38 8.96
C ASN A 2 0.16 -9.60 10.36
N VAL A 3 -0.89 -10.42 10.43
CA VAL A 3 -1.58 -10.76 11.70
C VAL A 3 -0.68 -11.60 12.61
N LEU A 4 0.16 -12.46 12.05
CA LEU A 4 1.04 -13.31 12.85
C LEU A 4 2.02 -12.47 13.69
N THR A 5 2.61 -11.42 13.11
CA THR A 5 3.41 -10.46 13.88
C THR A 5 2.59 -9.74 14.95
N THR A 6 1.31 -9.44 14.69
CA THR A 6 0.44 -8.80 15.70
C THR A 6 0.20 -9.73 16.90
N LEU A 7 -0.11 -11.00 16.66
CA LEU A 7 -0.36 -11.96 17.72
C LEU A 7 0.93 -12.32 18.48
N TYR A 8 2.05 -12.39 17.77
CA TYR A 8 3.37 -12.53 18.37
C TYR A 8 3.70 -11.35 19.29
N ASP A 9 3.52 -10.11 18.81
CA ASP A 9 3.74 -8.89 19.59
C ASP A 9 2.87 -8.85 20.83
N LEU A 10 1.59 -9.21 20.71
CA LEU A 10 0.68 -9.28 21.83
C LEU A 10 1.15 -10.31 22.87
N SER A 11 1.58 -11.48 22.39
CA SER A 11 2.01 -12.60 23.23
C SER A 11 3.20 -12.26 24.12
N TYR A 12 4.28 -11.69 23.59
CA TYR A 12 5.45 -11.40 24.43
C TYR A 12 5.30 -10.08 25.22
N LYS A 13 4.51 -9.11 24.75
CA LYS A 13 4.32 -7.83 25.46
C LYS A 13 3.40 -7.96 26.67
N GLN A 14 2.61 -9.04 26.78
CA GLN A 14 1.69 -9.24 27.92
C GLN A 14 2.40 -9.37 29.27
N TYR A 15 3.70 -9.67 29.27
CA TYR A 15 4.52 -9.81 30.47
C TYR A 15 4.97 -8.46 31.06
N VAL A 16 4.91 -7.38 30.28
CA VAL A 16 5.32 -6.02 30.72
C VAL A 16 4.15 -5.03 30.65
N GLN A 17 3.31 -5.11 29.61
CA GLN A 17 2.11 -4.27 29.43
C GLN A 17 2.35 -2.76 29.47
N LYS A 18 3.55 -2.31 29.05
CA LYS A 18 3.92 -0.89 28.99
C LYS A 18 4.13 -0.39 27.56
N HIS A 19 4.09 0.92 27.41
CA HIS A 19 4.54 1.56 26.19
C HIS A 19 6.05 1.40 26.02
N TRP A 20 6.54 1.28 24.78
CA TRP A 20 7.95 0.99 24.50
C TRP A 20 8.93 2.07 25.00
N LEU A 21 8.46 3.29 25.24
CA LEU A 21 9.24 4.38 25.82
C LEU A 21 9.40 4.28 27.35
N GLU A 22 8.67 3.39 27.99
CA GLU A 22 8.59 3.23 29.46
C GLU A 22 9.21 1.91 29.94
N ILE A 23 9.81 1.14 29.03
CA ILE A 23 10.42 -0.16 29.30
C ILE A 23 11.80 0.05 29.93
N THR A 24 12.05 -0.57 31.08
CA THR A 24 13.39 -0.57 31.72
C THR A 24 14.32 -1.61 31.10
N GLU A 25 15.62 -1.56 31.41
CA GLU A 25 16.57 -2.56 30.93
C GLU A 25 16.23 -3.97 31.43
N GLU A 26 15.77 -4.12 32.68
CA GLU A 26 15.35 -5.41 33.24
C GLU A 26 14.10 -5.96 32.53
N GLU A 27 13.14 -5.08 32.22
CA GLU A 27 11.93 -5.45 31.48
C GLU A 27 12.26 -5.81 30.03
N GLN A 28 13.24 -5.14 29.42
CA GLN A 28 13.73 -5.48 28.09
C GLN A 28 14.32 -6.90 28.05
N ILE A 29 15.05 -7.32 29.09
CA ILE A 29 15.55 -8.70 29.23
C ILE A 29 14.38 -9.69 29.29
N VAL A 30 13.33 -9.41 30.07
CA VAL A 30 12.13 -10.27 30.13
C VAL A 30 11.51 -10.42 28.74
N LEU A 31 11.32 -9.31 28.01
CA LEU A 31 10.75 -9.34 26.68
C LEU A 31 11.59 -10.16 25.70
N ASP A 32 12.93 -10.08 25.77
CA ASP A 32 13.81 -10.81 24.87
C ASP A 32 13.83 -12.32 25.16
N VAL A 33 13.77 -12.71 26.44
CA VAL A 33 13.57 -14.11 26.85
C VAL A 33 12.24 -14.65 26.32
N GLU A 34 11.15 -13.91 26.50
CA GLU A 34 9.82 -14.33 26.07
C GLU A 34 9.71 -14.41 24.54
N LYS A 35 10.30 -13.45 23.81
CA LYS A 35 10.41 -13.52 22.34
C LYS A 35 11.08 -14.82 21.89
N ALA A 36 12.21 -15.19 22.50
CA ALA A 36 12.94 -16.41 22.14
C ALA A 36 12.10 -17.67 22.45
N ARG A 37 11.47 -17.70 23.63
CA ARG A 37 10.60 -18.80 24.06
C ARG A 37 9.41 -19.00 23.12
N ILE A 38 8.73 -17.92 22.74
CA ILE A 38 7.59 -17.96 21.83
C ILE A 38 8.02 -18.38 20.42
N LYS A 39 9.17 -17.90 19.92
CA LYS A 39 9.72 -18.36 18.63
C LYS A 39 9.97 -19.87 18.63
N GLN A 40 10.57 -20.40 19.69
CA GLN A 40 10.79 -21.84 19.82
C GLN A 40 9.46 -22.61 19.88
N ALA A 41 8.50 -22.14 20.67
CA ALA A 41 7.19 -22.78 20.77
C ALA A 41 6.42 -22.78 19.43
N MET A 42 6.54 -21.71 18.63
CA MET A 42 5.99 -21.65 17.28
C MET A 42 6.66 -22.63 16.32
N TRP A 43 7.98 -22.81 16.44
CA TRP A 43 8.71 -23.82 15.68
C TRP A 43 8.25 -25.24 16.06
N ASP A 44 8.17 -25.54 17.35
CA ASP A 44 7.81 -26.88 17.83
C ASP A 44 6.35 -27.24 17.48
N ALA A 45 5.41 -26.29 17.60
CA ALA A 45 4.00 -26.54 17.37
C ALA A 45 3.60 -26.53 15.88
N PHE A 46 4.18 -25.61 15.09
CA PHE A 46 3.73 -25.37 13.71
C PHE A 46 4.82 -25.63 12.66
N ASN A 47 6.06 -25.90 13.05
CA ASN A 47 7.22 -25.96 12.16
C ASN A 47 7.34 -24.69 11.30
N VAL A 48 7.20 -23.52 11.95
CA VAL A 48 7.30 -22.21 11.32
C VAL A 48 8.29 -21.33 12.07
N ARG A 49 9.15 -20.64 11.32
CA ARG A 49 10.02 -19.59 11.84
C ARG A 49 9.26 -18.27 11.77
N VAL A 50 9.11 -17.58 12.90
CA VAL A 50 8.40 -16.29 12.98
C VAL A 50 9.41 -15.16 13.03
N LEU A 51 9.24 -14.14 12.18
CA LEU A 51 10.08 -12.93 12.16
C LEU A 51 11.59 -13.20 12.01
N GLU A 52 11.99 -14.27 11.32
CA GLU A 52 13.40 -14.50 10.99
C GLU A 52 13.74 -13.83 9.65
N PRO A 53 14.89 -13.13 9.55
CA PRO A 53 15.39 -12.65 8.28
C PRO A 53 15.63 -13.85 7.37
N ARG A 54 15.12 -13.80 6.14
CA ARG A 54 15.45 -14.82 5.14
C ARG A 54 16.96 -14.84 4.87
N GLN A 55 17.52 -16.01 4.60
CA GLN A 55 18.84 -16.12 3.97
C GLN A 55 18.79 -15.34 2.65
N GLY A 56 19.52 -14.23 2.57
CA GLY A 56 19.51 -13.31 1.41
C GLY A 56 19.02 -11.88 1.70
N GLY A 57 18.64 -11.55 2.94
CA GLY A 57 18.69 -10.15 3.41
C GLY A 57 17.50 -9.23 3.10
N ALA A 58 16.34 -9.72 2.65
CA ALA A 58 15.10 -8.94 2.66
C ALA A 58 13.84 -9.81 2.87
N GLY A 59 12.99 -9.39 3.81
CA GLY A 59 11.71 -10.02 4.17
C GLY A 59 11.77 -10.95 5.39
N SER A 60 10.68 -10.98 6.16
CA SER A 60 10.50 -11.96 7.24
C SER A 60 10.00 -13.30 6.69
N SER A 61 10.23 -14.36 7.45
CA SER A 61 9.71 -15.72 7.18
C SER A 61 8.16 -15.83 7.19
N ASP A 62 7.44 -14.75 7.57
CA ASP A 62 5.98 -14.71 7.72
C ASP A 62 5.25 -14.57 6.36
N THR A 63 5.39 -15.60 5.52
CA THR A 63 4.72 -15.66 4.22
C THR A 63 3.21 -15.89 4.35
N GLY A 64 2.46 -15.62 3.27
CA GLY A 64 1.03 -15.95 3.20
C GLY A 64 0.73 -17.45 3.42
N ASN A 65 1.68 -18.33 3.12
CA ASN A 65 1.59 -19.77 3.38
C ASN A 65 1.80 -20.10 4.87
N VAL A 66 2.76 -19.46 5.53
CA VAL A 66 2.98 -19.59 6.98
C VAL A 66 1.75 -19.11 7.75
N ALA A 67 1.22 -17.94 7.38
CA ALA A 67 0.00 -17.42 7.98
C ALA A 67 -1.21 -18.36 7.76
N ARG A 68 -1.32 -19.01 6.61
CA ARG A 68 -2.43 -19.97 6.35
C ARG A 68 -2.35 -21.17 7.30
N LYS A 69 -1.18 -21.81 7.36
CA LYS A 69 -0.93 -23.00 8.20
C LYS A 69 -1.22 -22.74 9.67
N VAL A 70 -0.86 -21.56 10.17
CA VAL A 70 -1.03 -21.22 11.59
C VAL A 70 -2.48 -20.90 11.93
N LEU A 71 -3.23 -20.25 11.03
CA LEU A 71 -4.63 -19.88 11.24
C LEU A 71 -5.62 -21.05 11.11
N GLU A 72 -5.19 -22.19 10.56
CA GLU A 72 -6.00 -23.41 10.45
C GLU A 72 -6.22 -24.11 11.80
N ASN A 73 -5.36 -23.87 12.80
CA ASN A 73 -5.49 -24.47 14.13
C ASN A 73 -5.47 -23.40 15.24
N PRO A 74 -6.60 -22.68 15.45
CA PRO A 74 -6.66 -21.55 16.38
C PRO A 74 -6.47 -21.94 17.85
N GLU A 75 -6.85 -23.16 18.25
CA GLU A 75 -6.68 -23.68 19.61
C GLU A 75 -5.20 -23.86 19.94
N LEU A 76 -4.48 -24.55 19.06
CA LEU A 76 -3.05 -24.73 19.19
C LEU A 76 -2.35 -23.37 19.17
N LEU A 77 -2.78 -22.45 18.30
CA LEU A 77 -2.20 -21.11 18.19
C LEU A 77 -2.35 -20.32 19.49
N ALA A 78 -3.56 -20.31 20.06
CA ALA A 78 -3.83 -19.61 21.32
C ALA A 78 -2.98 -20.17 22.46
N LYS A 79 -2.88 -21.50 22.54
CA LYS A 79 -2.06 -22.19 23.54
C LYS A 79 -0.57 -21.86 23.37
N THR A 80 -0.06 -21.92 22.15
CA THR A 80 1.35 -21.63 21.83
C THR A 80 1.73 -20.19 22.13
N LEU A 81 0.81 -19.25 21.90
CA LEU A 81 1.03 -17.82 22.16
C LEU A 81 0.61 -17.39 23.57
N TYR A 82 0.07 -18.28 24.40
CA TYR A 82 -0.44 -17.94 25.72
C TYR A 82 -1.44 -16.76 25.67
N LEU A 83 -2.38 -16.84 24.73
CA LEU A 83 -3.41 -15.82 24.51
C LEU A 83 -4.80 -16.41 24.78
N ASN A 84 -5.77 -15.53 24.99
CA ASN A 84 -7.17 -15.91 25.16
C ASN A 84 -7.69 -16.69 23.95
N GLU A 85 -8.05 -17.95 24.17
CA GLU A 85 -8.44 -18.90 23.13
C GLU A 85 -9.65 -18.43 22.32
N GLU A 86 -10.69 -17.94 22.98
CA GLU A 86 -11.90 -17.47 22.32
C GLU A 86 -11.59 -16.31 21.37
N ILE A 87 -10.83 -15.31 21.82
CA ILE A 87 -10.45 -14.17 20.96
C ILE A 87 -9.65 -14.64 19.74
N ILE A 88 -8.73 -15.59 19.91
CA ILE A 88 -7.91 -16.12 18.81
C ILE A 88 -8.76 -16.91 17.82
N LYS A 89 -9.66 -17.77 18.30
CA LYS A 89 -10.64 -18.49 17.46
C LYS A 89 -11.45 -17.51 16.60
N ARG A 90 -11.99 -16.47 17.22
CA ARG A 90 -12.79 -15.45 16.54
C ARG A 90 -11.98 -14.67 15.50
N ILE A 91 -10.76 -14.26 15.83
CA ILE A 91 -9.87 -13.58 14.87
C ILE A 91 -9.55 -14.49 13.68
N CYS A 92 -9.23 -15.77 13.92
CA CYS A 92 -8.95 -16.72 12.84
C CYS A 92 -10.17 -16.92 11.94
N TYR A 93 -11.37 -17.04 12.52
CA TYR A 93 -12.62 -17.11 11.77
C TYR A 93 -12.80 -15.90 10.85
N VAL A 94 -12.68 -14.68 11.38
CA VAL A 94 -12.82 -13.44 10.60
C VAL A 94 -11.83 -13.40 9.43
N LEU A 95 -10.57 -13.78 9.67
CA LEU A 95 -9.54 -13.78 8.64
C LEU A 95 -9.78 -14.84 7.56
N ASN A 96 -10.31 -16.00 7.94
CA ASN A 96 -10.68 -17.04 7.00
C ASN A 96 -11.86 -16.61 6.12
N GLN A 97 -12.86 -15.93 6.68
CA GLN A 97 -13.96 -15.34 5.91
C GLN A 97 -13.47 -14.29 4.92
N ILE A 98 -12.58 -13.37 5.34
CA ILE A 98 -11.96 -12.37 4.44
C ILE A 98 -11.18 -13.03 3.30
N ARG A 99 -10.59 -14.19 3.55
CA ARG A 99 -9.77 -14.94 2.57
C ARG A 99 -10.59 -15.93 1.73
N SER A 100 -11.88 -16.08 2.01
CA SER A 100 -12.75 -16.99 1.31
C SER A 100 -12.85 -16.64 -0.18
N LEU A 101 -12.98 -17.67 -1.00
CA LEU A 101 -13.29 -17.52 -2.43
C LEU A 101 -14.80 -17.31 -2.65
N GLU A 102 -15.61 -17.59 -1.64
CA GLU A 102 -17.06 -17.46 -1.64
C GLU A 102 -17.49 -16.22 -0.83
N PRO A 103 -18.62 -15.59 -1.21
CA PRO A 103 -19.18 -14.49 -0.43
C PRO A 103 -19.61 -14.97 0.96
N VAL A 104 -19.67 -14.03 1.89
CA VAL A 104 -20.26 -14.26 3.21
C VAL A 104 -21.79 -14.23 3.06
N ASP A 105 -22.47 -15.27 3.52
CA ASP A 105 -23.92 -15.43 3.36
C ASP A 105 -24.72 -14.30 4.04
N ASP A 106 -24.42 -14.01 5.30
CA ASP A 106 -25.00 -12.89 6.05
C ASP A 106 -23.90 -11.92 6.51
N LEU A 107 -23.78 -10.83 5.76
CA LEU A 107 -22.75 -9.82 6.01
C LEU A 107 -23.04 -8.97 7.26
N ASP A 108 -24.31 -8.83 7.67
CA ASP A 108 -24.71 -8.11 8.87
C ASP A 108 -24.43 -8.92 10.15
N GLU A 109 -24.68 -10.22 10.11
CA GLU A 109 -24.26 -11.14 11.16
C GLU A 109 -22.73 -11.17 11.29
N PHE A 110 -22.02 -11.24 10.17
CA PHE A 110 -20.55 -11.19 10.17
C PHE A 110 -20.00 -9.87 10.74
N ASP A 111 -20.60 -8.73 10.41
CA ASP A 111 -20.20 -7.43 10.96
C ASP A 111 -20.41 -7.35 12.48
N ARG A 112 -21.56 -7.86 12.97
CA ARG A 112 -21.82 -7.97 14.41
C ARG A 112 -20.77 -8.85 15.08
N TYR A 113 -20.44 -9.99 14.49
CA TYR A 113 -19.41 -10.90 14.98
C TYR A 113 -18.03 -10.23 15.04
N CYS A 114 -17.65 -9.48 14.00
CA CYS A 114 -16.40 -8.73 13.92
C CYS A 114 -16.32 -7.65 15.00
N LYS A 115 -17.37 -6.83 15.15
CA LYS A 115 -17.45 -5.76 16.17
C LYS A 115 -17.43 -6.31 17.58
N GLU A 116 -18.08 -7.44 17.83
CA GLU A 116 -18.04 -8.08 19.15
C GLU A 116 -16.63 -8.61 19.46
N THR A 117 -15.99 -9.24 18.48
CA THR A 117 -14.59 -9.67 18.61
C THR A 117 -13.67 -8.49 18.90
N TYR A 118 -13.90 -7.34 18.24
CA TYR A 118 -13.15 -6.11 18.50
C TYR A 118 -13.32 -5.61 19.94
N ARG A 119 -14.55 -5.62 20.47
CA ARG A 119 -14.82 -5.25 21.86
C ARG A 119 -14.12 -6.18 22.84
N MET A 120 -14.27 -7.50 22.65
CA MET A 120 -13.59 -8.50 23.50
C MET A 120 -12.06 -8.29 23.51
N PHE A 121 -11.47 -8.01 22.35
CA PHE A 121 -10.04 -7.72 22.22
C PHE A 121 -9.64 -6.48 23.01
N LEU A 122 -10.35 -5.36 22.85
CA LEU A 122 -10.05 -4.11 23.56
C LEU A 122 -10.26 -4.23 25.07
N THR A 123 -11.24 -5.00 25.52
CA THR A 123 -11.48 -5.24 26.94
C THR A 123 -10.38 -6.10 27.55
N THR A 124 -9.96 -7.17 26.85
CA THR A 124 -8.97 -8.13 27.37
C THR A 124 -7.54 -7.60 27.28
N TYR A 125 -7.24 -6.85 26.23
CA TYR A 125 -5.89 -6.34 25.93
C TYR A 125 -5.89 -4.81 25.83
N SER A 126 -6.54 -4.14 26.80
CA SER A 126 -6.71 -2.67 26.82
C SER A 126 -5.38 -1.90 26.81
N TRP A 127 -4.32 -2.50 27.34
CA TRP A 127 -2.95 -1.98 27.34
C TRP A 127 -2.25 -2.09 25.97
N PHE A 128 -2.77 -2.91 25.06
CA PHE A 128 -2.16 -3.16 23.76
C PHE A 128 -2.77 -2.30 22.67
N LYS A 129 -1.93 -1.47 22.04
CA LYS A 129 -2.34 -0.70 20.86
C LYS A 129 -2.62 -1.65 19.70
N ILE A 130 -3.90 -1.80 19.35
CA ILE A 130 -4.31 -2.65 18.23
C ILE A 130 -3.64 -2.19 16.92
N PRO A 131 -2.95 -3.10 16.19
CA PRO A 131 -2.41 -2.77 14.89
C PRO A 131 -3.51 -2.45 13.89
N VAL A 132 -3.23 -1.46 13.04
CA VAL A 132 -4.15 -0.94 12.02
C VAL A 132 -4.73 -2.06 11.15
N THR A 133 -3.94 -3.06 10.82
CA THR A 133 -4.36 -4.22 10.02
C THR A 133 -5.46 -5.05 10.70
N LEU A 134 -5.31 -5.34 11.99
CA LEU A 134 -6.29 -6.11 12.75
C LEU A 134 -7.53 -5.27 13.05
N HIS A 135 -7.36 -3.99 13.38
CA HIS A 135 -8.48 -3.05 13.52
C HIS A 135 -9.33 -3.00 12.25
N ARG A 136 -8.73 -2.91 11.07
CA ARG A 136 -9.46 -2.92 9.79
C ARG A 136 -10.23 -4.21 9.56
N ALA A 137 -9.62 -5.36 9.87
CA ALA A 137 -10.28 -6.66 9.74
C ALA A 137 -11.50 -6.78 10.67
N LEU A 138 -11.46 -6.20 11.87
CA LEU A 138 -12.54 -6.34 12.85
C LEU A 138 -13.58 -5.19 12.85
N ALA A 139 -13.19 -3.99 12.43
CA ALA A 139 -14.07 -2.81 12.47
C ALA A 139 -14.62 -2.41 11.10
N HIS A 140 -13.97 -2.83 10.02
CA HIS A 140 -14.26 -2.33 8.66
C HIS A 140 -14.43 -3.43 7.60
N ALA A 141 -14.34 -4.71 7.96
CA ALA A 141 -14.43 -5.80 6.99
C ALA A 141 -15.72 -5.77 6.16
N LYS A 142 -16.87 -5.50 6.78
CA LYS A 142 -18.15 -5.35 6.06
C LYS A 142 -18.06 -4.30 4.96
N HIS A 143 -17.61 -3.09 5.29
CA HIS A 143 -17.50 -2.00 4.32
C HIS A 143 -16.61 -2.37 3.12
N TYR A 144 -15.52 -3.12 3.37
CA TYR A 144 -14.67 -3.63 2.29
C TYR A 144 -15.38 -4.68 1.45
N MET A 145 -16.07 -5.64 2.08
CA MET A 145 -16.78 -6.70 1.37
C MET A 145 -17.95 -6.17 0.53
N GLU A 146 -18.63 -5.11 0.97
CA GLU A 146 -19.70 -4.44 0.20
C GLU A 146 -19.17 -3.68 -1.02
N ALA A 147 -17.97 -3.11 -0.91
CA ALA A 147 -17.39 -2.29 -1.97
C ALA A 147 -16.73 -3.11 -3.09
N LEU A 148 -16.53 -4.42 -2.89
CA LEU A 148 -15.84 -5.28 -3.84
C LEU A 148 -16.84 -6.04 -4.73
N PRO A 149 -16.59 -6.13 -6.05
CA PRO A 149 -17.47 -6.85 -6.97
C PRO A 149 -17.41 -8.38 -6.79
N LEU A 150 -16.38 -8.89 -6.12
CA LEU A 150 -16.15 -10.31 -5.86
C LEU A 150 -15.50 -10.50 -4.46
N PRO A 151 -15.59 -11.70 -3.86
CA PRO A 151 -14.89 -12.00 -2.61
C PRO A 151 -13.39 -11.74 -2.72
N LEU A 152 -12.81 -11.16 -1.66
CA LEU A 152 -11.40 -10.73 -1.68
C LEU A 152 -10.42 -11.89 -1.92
N GLY A 153 -10.74 -13.10 -1.44
CA GLY A 153 -9.95 -14.30 -1.73
C GLY A 153 -9.92 -14.64 -3.23
N ARG A 154 -11.09 -14.58 -3.89
CA ARG A 154 -11.24 -14.84 -5.33
C ARG A 154 -10.50 -13.81 -6.16
N MET A 155 -10.63 -12.52 -5.81
CA MET A 155 -9.89 -11.44 -6.46
C MET A 155 -8.36 -11.61 -6.33
N ASN A 156 -7.87 -12.03 -5.16
CA ASN A 156 -6.44 -12.27 -4.96
C ASN A 156 -5.90 -13.44 -5.79
N GLN A 157 -6.73 -14.47 -6.06
CA GLN A 157 -6.36 -15.63 -6.85
C GLN A 157 -6.42 -15.36 -8.36
N GLU A 158 -7.47 -14.67 -8.82
CA GLU A 158 -7.71 -14.43 -10.24
C GLU A 158 -6.88 -13.27 -10.80
N MET A 159 -6.55 -12.26 -9.98
CA MET A 159 -5.90 -11.02 -10.44
C MET A 159 -4.49 -10.79 -9.89
N GLY A 160 -3.94 -11.73 -9.11
CA GLY A 160 -2.58 -11.63 -8.57
C GLY A 160 -2.38 -10.47 -7.57
N ASN A 161 -2.33 -10.77 -6.27
CA ASN A 161 -2.00 -9.81 -5.18
C ASN A 161 -2.57 -8.38 -5.35
N VAL A 162 -3.89 -8.27 -5.53
CA VAL A 162 -4.64 -7.00 -5.48
C VAL A 162 -4.53 -6.32 -4.10
N VAL A 163 -3.98 -6.99 -3.08
CA VAL A 163 -3.73 -6.45 -1.74
C VAL A 163 -2.90 -5.16 -1.74
N THR A 164 -2.02 -4.98 -2.73
CA THR A 164 -1.25 -3.73 -2.90
C THR A 164 -2.17 -2.54 -3.21
N ASN A 165 -3.27 -2.78 -3.93
CA ASN A 165 -4.29 -1.77 -4.26
C ASN A 165 -5.28 -1.57 -3.10
N VAL A 166 -5.54 -2.60 -2.29
CA VAL A 166 -6.38 -2.49 -1.09
C VAL A 166 -5.74 -1.55 -0.04
N GLN A 167 -4.41 -1.56 0.15
CA GLN A 167 -3.74 -0.56 1.00
C GLN A 167 -3.94 0.89 0.51
N GLN A 168 -4.02 1.12 -0.79
CA GLN A 168 -4.29 2.43 -1.39
C GLN A 168 -5.78 2.81 -1.31
N ILE A 169 -6.68 1.84 -1.40
CA ILE A 169 -8.13 2.03 -1.15
C ILE A 169 -8.36 2.47 0.30
N ILE A 170 -7.62 1.92 1.28
CA ILE A 170 -7.79 2.22 2.71
C ILE A 170 -7.24 3.60 3.13
N SER A 171 -6.43 4.26 2.30
CA SER A 171 -6.10 5.69 2.51
C SER A 171 -7.29 6.62 2.19
N GLY A 172 -8.44 6.05 1.79
CA GLY A 172 -9.82 6.59 1.81
C GLY A 172 -10.00 8.01 2.34
N ASP A 173 -9.85 8.17 3.65
CA ASP A 173 -10.25 9.40 4.37
C ASP A 173 -9.10 10.30 4.80
N LYS A 174 -7.83 9.88 4.62
CA LYS A 174 -6.68 10.73 4.94
C LYS A 174 -5.96 11.10 3.66
N GLU A 175 -5.95 12.39 3.37
CA GLU A 175 -5.21 12.94 2.25
C GLU A 175 -3.74 12.46 2.26
N PRO A 176 -3.19 12.03 1.11
CA PRO A 176 -1.81 11.61 1.04
C PRO A 176 -0.84 12.66 1.59
N ILE A 177 0.12 12.20 2.39
CA ILE A 177 1.16 13.05 2.97
C ILE A 177 2.15 13.45 1.87
N THR A 178 2.62 14.69 1.93
CA THR A 178 3.71 15.17 1.07
C THR A 178 4.99 14.38 1.37
N PRO A 179 5.57 13.64 0.40
CA PRO A 179 6.80 12.89 0.62
C PRO A 179 7.93 13.79 1.10
N ILE A 180 8.83 13.27 1.93
CA ILE A 180 10.03 14.01 2.32
C ILE A 180 10.99 14.02 1.13
N LEU A 181 11.46 15.20 0.71
CA LEU A 181 12.41 15.33 -0.38
C LEU A 181 13.74 14.65 0.00
N LYS A 182 14.15 13.68 -0.81
CA LYS A 182 15.46 13.03 -0.72
C LYS A 182 16.20 13.23 -2.04
N PRO A 183 17.46 13.71 -2.04
CA PRO A 183 18.27 13.78 -3.24
C PRO A 183 18.49 12.39 -3.83
N LEU A 184 18.40 12.27 -5.15
CA LEU A 184 18.74 11.03 -5.86
C LEU A 184 20.26 10.87 -5.92
N THR A 185 20.73 9.64 -5.68
CA THR A 185 22.13 9.28 -5.88
C THR A 185 22.48 9.18 -7.36
N GLU A 186 23.76 9.30 -7.71
CA GLU A 186 24.24 9.11 -9.09
C GLU A 186 23.84 7.73 -9.64
N ARG A 187 23.93 6.69 -8.80
CA ARG A 187 23.50 5.33 -9.14
C ARG A 187 22.01 5.25 -9.49
N GLN A 188 21.16 5.89 -8.70
CA GLN A 188 19.73 5.93 -8.97
C GLN A 188 19.43 6.68 -10.28
N ILE A 189 20.12 7.80 -10.53
CA ILE A 189 19.98 8.57 -11.77
C ILE A 189 20.36 7.72 -12.99
N GLU A 190 21.46 6.96 -12.91
CA GLU A 190 21.89 6.04 -13.96
C GLU A 190 20.81 4.97 -14.26
N ILE A 191 20.29 4.33 -13.21
CA ILE A 191 19.23 3.32 -13.31
C ILE A 191 17.98 3.91 -13.97
N ILE A 192 17.53 5.07 -13.52
CA ILE A 192 16.34 5.76 -14.05
C ILE A 192 16.54 6.06 -15.53
N LYS A 193 17.65 6.70 -15.91
CA LYS A 193 17.92 7.06 -17.31
C LYS A 193 18.00 5.83 -18.21
N ARG A 194 18.72 4.78 -17.78
CA ARG A 194 18.84 3.53 -18.52
C ARG A 194 17.49 2.84 -18.73
N THR A 195 16.69 2.74 -17.67
CA THR A 195 15.41 2.02 -17.73
C THR A 195 14.31 2.84 -18.42
N TRP A 196 14.33 4.16 -18.31
CA TRP A 196 13.37 5.05 -19.01
C TRP A 196 13.47 4.99 -20.53
N ALA A 197 14.66 4.70 -21.06
CA ALA A 197 14.86 4.56 -22.51
C ALA A 197 13.94 3.51 -23.15
N ILE A 198 13.52 2.48 -22.40
CA ILE A 198 12.66 1.40 -22.89
C ILE A 198 11.24 1.90 -23.18
N PRO A 199 10.45 2.41 -22.20
CA PRO A 199 9.11 2.93 -22.48
C PRO A 199 9.15 4.20 -23.35
N TYR A 200 10.23 4.98 -23.30
CA TYR A 200 10.37 6.18 -24.12
C TYR A 200 10.74 5.90 -25.59
N SER A 201 11.09 4.66 -25.95
CA SER A 201 11.27 4.28 -27.36
C SER A 201 9.99 4.41 -28.20
N LYS A 202 8.81 4.32 -27.55
CA LYS A 202 7.49 4.50 -28.14
C LYS A 202 6.59 5.30 -27.19
N PRO A 203 6.81 6.61 -27.03
CA PRO A 203 6.18 7.39 -25.97
C PRO A 203 4.65 7.48 -26.15
N GLY A 204 4.16 7.52 -27.39
CA GLY A 204 2.71 7.50 -27.65
C GLY A 204 2.03 6.21 -27.19
N ASP A 205 2.65 5.06 -27.44
CA ASP A 205 2.08 3.76 -27.05
C ASP A 205 2.21 3.53 -25.55
N SER A 206 3.38 3.82 -24.97
CA SER A 206 3.61 3.72 -23.52
C SER A 206 2.70 4.66 -22.73
N GLY A 207 2.58 5.91 -23.17
CA GLY A 207 1.68 6.87 -22.56
C GLY A 207 0.23 6.40 -22.63
N GLU A 208 -0.22 5.90 -23.79
CA GLU A 208 -1.58 5.38 -23.97
C GLU A 208 -1.86 4.19 -23.05
N ILE A 209 -0.91 3.26 -22.91
CA ILE A 209 -1.03 2.13 -21.98
C ILE A 209 -1.16 2.64 -20.55
N ILE A 210 -0.28 3.56 -20.11
CA ILE A 210 -0.34 4.14 -18.76
C ILE A 210 -1.68 4.80 -18.47
N LEU A 211 -2.14 5.68 -19.37
CA LEU A 211 -3.38 6.42 -19.17
C LEU A 211 -4.61 5.50 -19.25
N TYR A 212 -4.63 4.54 -20.17
CA TYR A 212 -5.72 3.57 -20.30
C TYR A 212 -5.81 2.70 -19.04
N THR A 213 -4.71 2.10 -18.61
CA THR A 213 -4.67 1.27 -17.40
C THR A 213 -5.08 2.07 -16.16
N TYR A 214 -4.66 3.33 -16.05
CA TYR A 214 -5.09 4.21 -14.95
C TYR A 214 -6.60 4.46 -14.93
N LEU A 215 -7.20 4.74 -16.07
CA LEU A 215 -8.65 4.97 -16.14
C LEU A 215 -9.46 3.68 -15.98
N GLU A 216 -8.88 2.53 -16.38
CA GLU A 216 -9.49 1.21 -16.19
C GLU A 216 -9.48 0.79 -14.72
N GLN A 217 -8.34 0.96 -14.03
CA GLN A 217 -8.22 0.66 -12.59
C GLN A 217 -8.97 1.67 -11.70
N TYR A 218 -9.09 2.93 -12.13
CA TYR A 218 -9.71 4.00 -11.37
C TYR A 218 -10.75 4.79 -12.19
N PRO A 219 -11.93 4.20 -12.49
CA PRO A 219 -12.92 4.79 -13.40
C PRO A 219 -13.46 6.16 -12.93
N ASN A 220 -13.50 6.39 -11.62
CA ASN A 220 -13.87 7.70 -11.02
C ASN A 220 -12.92 8.84 -11.43
N ASN A 221 -11.76 8.56 -12.02
CA ASN A 221 -10.86 9.58 -12.53
C ASN A 221 -11.22 10.03 -13.93
N GLN A 222 -11.91 9.22 -14.72
CA GLN A 222 -12.24 9.57 -16.11
C GLN A 222 -13.12 10.83 -16.20
N VAL A 223 -14.03 11.02 -15.24
CA VAL A 223 -14.90 12.20 -15.17
C VAL A 223 -14.15 13.53 -15.04
N LYS A 224 -12.89 13.49 -14.59
CA LYS A 224 -12.02 14.67 -14.44
C LYS A 224 -11.40 15.11 -15.77
N PHE A 225 -11.44 14.26 -16.79
CA PHE A 225 -10.98 14.57 -18.14
C PHE A 225 -12.16 15.05 -18.99
N GLN A 226 -12.33 16.37 -19.13
CA GLN A 226 -13.47 16.99 -19.82
C GLN A 226 -13.74 16.41 -21.23
N ALA A 227 -12.69 16.05 -21.98
CA ALA A 227 -12.81 15.49 -23.32
C ALA A 227 -13.21 14.00 -23.35
N PHE A 228 -13.06 13.28 -22.24
CA PHE A 228 -13.20 11.82 -22.15
C PHE A 228 -14.35 11.39 -21.23
N ARG A 229 -14.85 12.27 -20.36
CA ARG A 229 -15.79 11.96 -19.28
C ARG A 229 -17.10 11.27 -19.68
N ASN A 230 -17.55 11.44 -20.92
CA ASN A 230 -18.82 10.91 -21.42
C ASN A 230 -18.65 9.79 -22.46
N THR A 231 -17.41 9.38 -22.74
CA THR A 231 -17.09 8.38 -23.77
C THR A 231 -16.64 7.10 -23.07
N PRO A 232 -17.24 5.92 -23.33
CA PRO A 232 -16.76 4.68 -22.74
C PRO A 232 -15.25 4.48 -22.95
N LEU A 233 -14.50 4.08 -21.92
CA LEU A 233 -13.03 4.01 -21.97
C LEU A 233 -12.51 3.18 -23.15
N VAL A 234 -13.17 2.06 -23.44
CA VAL A 234 -12.84 1.18 -24.58
C VAL A 234 -12.85 1.91 -25.93
N MET A 235 -13.67 2.96 -26.07
CA MET A 235 -13.80 3.76 -27.30
C MET A 235 -12.74 4.87 -27.40
N LEU A 236 -11.96 5.12 -26.34
CA LEU A 236 -10.92 6.15 -26.33
C LEU A 236 -9.58 5.63 -26.82
N LYS A 237 -9.32 4.33 -26.66
CA LYS A 237 -8.07 3.70 -27.07
C LYS A 237 -7.84 3.85 -28.57
N GLY A 238 -6.64 4.26 -28.95
CA GLY A 238 -6.24 4.53 -30.33
C GLY A 238 -6.67 5.90 -30.87
N THR A 239 -7.53 6.64 -30.17
CA THR A 239 -8.00 7.93 -30.68
C THR A 239 -6.90 9.00 -30.61
N PRO A 240 -6.80 9.91 -31.61
CA PRO A 240 -5.77 10.95 -31.62
C PRO A 240 -5.81 11.85 -30.37
N GLY A 241 -7.01 12.17 -29.88
CA GLY A 241 -7.18 13.00 -28.67
C GLY A 241 -6.67 12.31 -27.41
N PHE A 242 -6.96 11.01 -27.24
CA PHE A 242 -6.49 10.24 -26.10
C PHE A 242 -4.96 10.09 -26.13
N ARG A 243 -4.41 9.69 -27.28
CA ARG A 243 -2.96 9.57 -27.49
C ARG A 243 -2.24 10.89 -27.26
N SER A 244 -2.79 12.00 -27.72
CA SER A 244 -2.21 13.34 -27.49
C SER A 244 -2.14 13.70 -26.01
N HIS A 245 -3.18 13.38 -25.22
CA HIS A 245 -3.13 13.60 -23.78
C HIS A 245 -2.11 12.67 -23.11
N ALA A 246 -2.10 11.40 -23.52
CA ALA A 246 -1.22 10.38 -22.98
C ALA A 246 0.27 10.71 -23.21
N SER A 247 0.63 11.21 -24.40
CA SER A 247 2.00 11.66 -24.70
C SER A 247 2.47 12.80 -23.79
N LYS A 248 1.60 13.72 -23.39
CA LYS A 248 1.98 14.83 -22.48
C LYS A 248 2.46 14.34 -21.13
N ILE A 249 1.94 13.21 -20.65
CA ILE A 249 2.44 12.58 -19.42
C ILE A 249 3.90 12.17 -19.63
N MET A 250 4.18 11.49 -20.73
CA MET A 250 5.53 11.05 -21.09
C MET A 250 6.50 12.23 -21.25
N ASP A 251 6.07 13.33 -21.86
CA ASP A 251 6.90 14.52 -22.10
C ASP A 251 7.35 15.20 -20.78
N VAL A 252 6.47 15.24 -19.77
CA VAL A 252 6.80 15.76 -18.44
C VAL A 252 7.88 14.90 -17.79
N PHE A 253 7.70 13.57 -17.79
CA PHE A 253 8.71 12.66 -17.25
C PHE A 253 10.02 12.71 -18.02
N ALA A 254 9.97 12.75 -19.35
CA ALA A 254 11.16 12.82 -20.20
C ALA A 254 11.97 14.09 -19.91
N THR A 255 11.30 15.24 -19.83
CA THR A 255 11.96 16.52 -19.52
C THR A 255 12.59 16.48 -18.13
N ALA A 256 11.88 15.96 -17.13
CA ALA A 256 12.41 15.82 -15.76
C ALA A 256 13.62 14.87 -15.70
N ILE A 257 13.54 13.71 -16.36
CA ILE A 257 14.59 12.68 -16.37
C ILE A 257 15.85 13.17 -17.11
N ASN A 258 15.67 13.87 -18.23
CA ASN A 258 16.78 14.45 -19.00
C ASN A 258 17.52 15.52 -18.18
N ALA A 259 16.81 16.24 -17.32
CA ALA A 259 17.41 17.25 -16.44
C ALA A 259 18.22 16.64 -15.27
N LEU A 260 17.98 15.38 -14.87
CA LEU A 260 18.66 14.74 -13.74
C LEU A 260 20.19 14.73 -13.92
N GLY A 261 20.91 15.17 -12.89
CA GLY A 261 22.38 15.16 -12.88
C GLY A 261 23.04 16.21 -13.79
N THR A 262 22.29 17.20 -14.28
CA THR A 262 22.84 18.33 -15.04
C THR A 262 23.02 19.56 -14.15
N GLU A 263 23.93 20.47 -14.53
CA GLU A 263 24.31 21.66 -13.75
C GLU A 263 23.11 22.55 -13.36
N ASN A 264 22.07 22.62 -14.22
CA ASN A 264 20.83 23.36 -13.98
C ASN A 264 19.58 22.46 -13.90
N GLY A 265 19.79 21.17 -13.61
CA GLY A 265 18.76 20.16 -13.65
C GLY A 265 17.65 20.35 -12.62
N LEU A 266 18.03 20.53 -11.36
CA LEU A 266 17.07 20.66 -10.26
C LEU A 266 16.17 21.91 -10.40
N PRO A 267 16.69 23.12 -10.70
CA PRO A 267 15.84 24.28 -10.98
C PRO A 267 14.87 24.05 -12.15
N ALA A 268 15.31 23.38 -13.22
CA ALA A 268 14.45 23.07 -14.36
C ALA A 268 13.32 22.10 -13.98
N ILE A 269 13.63 21.05 -13.22
CA ILE A 269 12.64 20.09 -12.68
C ILE A 269 11.63 20.82 -11.79
N VAL A 270 12.11 21.64 -10.84
CA VAL A 270 11.25 22.39 -9.92
C VAL A 270 10.30 23.29 -10.71
N SER A 271 10.78 24.03 -11.71
CA SER A 271 9.97 24.90 -12.55
C SER A 271 8.88 24.12 -13.32
N LEU A 272 9.27 23.07 -14.06
CA LEU A 272 8.37 22.23 -14.84
C LEU A 272 7.27 21.59 -13.97
N VAL A 273 7.69 20.98 -12.87
CA VAL A 273 6.81 20.20 -12.00
C VAL A 273 5.88 21.12 -11.20
N THR A 274 6.35 22.32 -10.83
CA THR A 274 5.53 23.36 -10.22
C THR A 274 4.40 23.79 -11.16
N GLU A 275 4.69 24.08 -12.43
CA GLU A 275 3.66 24.45 -13.42
C GLU A 275 2.66 23.32 -13.65
N THR A 276 3.16 22.07 -13.69
CA THR A 276 2.31 20.87 -13.74
C THR A 276 1.36 20.81 -12.54
N GLY A 277 1.89 21.01 -11.32
CA GLY A 277 1.08 21.06 -10.10
C GLY A 277 0.03 22.18 -10.12
N LYS A 278 0.39 23.40 -10.56
CA LYS A 278 -0.54 24.54 -10.68
C LYS A 278 -1.66 24.27 -11.67
N TYR A 279 -1.39 23.58 -12.77
CA TYR A 279 -2.41 23.20 -13.76
C TYR A 279 -3.40 22.18 -13.18
N HIS A 280 -2.90 21.13 -12.52
CA HIS A 280 -3.74 20.10 -11.90
C HIS A 280 -4.54 20.64 -10.73
N ARG A 281 -3.96 21.57 -9.95
CA ARG A 281 -4.67 22.33 -8.91
C ARG A 281 -5.90 23.04 -9.46
N ARG A 282 -5.75 23.81 -10.55
CA ARG A 282 -6.84 24.55 -11.19
C ARG A 282 -8.00 23.66 -11.65
N ARG A 283 -7.73 22.36 -11.86
CA ARG A 283 -8.72 21.35 -12.26
C ARG A 283 -9.24 20.50 -11.10
N GLY A 284 -8.91 20.85 -9.85
CA GLY A 284 -9.38 20.12 -8.66
C GLY A 284 -8.81 18.70 -8.54
N ILE A 285 -7.65 18.44 -9.12
CA ILE A 285 -7.00 17.13 -9.03
C ILE A 285 -6.30 17.02 -7.66
N SER A 286 -6.66 16.00 -6.91
CA SER A 286 -6.17 15.77 -5.55
C SER A 286 -4.87 14.96 -5.54
N LYS A 287 -4.12 15.01 -4.43
CA LYS A 287 -2.95 14.16 -4.20
C LYS A 287 -3.23 12.67 -4.40
N ARG A 288 -4.44 12.23 -4.06
CA ARG A 288 -4.88 10.84 -4.25
C ARG A 288 -4.78 10.41 -5.71
N ASN A 289 -5.18 11.27 -6.65
CA ASN A 289 -5.15 10.96 -8.08
C ASN A 289 -3.72 10.77 -8.59
N PHE A 290 -2.77 11.53 -8.06
CA PHE A 290 -1.36 11.33 -8.33
C PHE A 290 -0.88 9.99 -7.75
N VAL A 291 -1.22 9.65 -6.50
CA VAL A 291 -0.83 8.35 -5.90
C VAL A 291 -1.39 7.15 -6.66
N GLU A 292 -2.64 7.24 -7.14
CA GLU A 292 -3.27 6.22 -8.00
C GLU A 292 -2.49 6.07 -9.32
N LEU A 293 -2.14 7.18 -9.97
CA LEU A 293 -1.31 7.17 -11.19
C LEU A 293 0.11 6.63 -10.94
N ARG A 294 0.71 6.93 -9.77
CA ARG A 294 2.02 6.38 -9.38
C ARG A 294 2.01 4.86 -9.37
N GLY A 295 0.99 4.25 -8.78
CA GLY A 295 0.86 2.79 -8.71
C GLY A 295 0.95 2.17 -10.11
N VAL A 296 0.16 2.72 -11.04
CA VAL A 296 0.10 2.28 -12.44
C VAL A 296 1.44 2.46 -13.15
N ILE A 297 2.09 3.62 -12.99
CA ILE A 297 3.39 3.89 -13.62
C ILE A 297 4.45 2.90 -13.11
N ILE A 298 4.56 2.69 -11.79
CA ILE A 298 5.56 1.78 -11.21
C ILE A 298 5.30 0.34 -11.63
N GLU A 299 4.04 -0.10 -11.67
CA GLU A 299 3.66 -1.44 -12.12
C GLU A 299 4.08 -1.67 -13.58
N ILE A 300 3.74 -0.74 -14.48
CA ILE A 300 4.08 -0.83 -15.90
C ILE A 300 5.59 -0.79 -16.12
N LEU A 301 6.30 0.13 -15.46
CA LEU A 301 7.76 0.21 -15.56
C LEU A 301 8.43 -1.05 -15.03
N THR A 302 7.93 -1.62 -13.93
CA THR A 302 8.43 -2.89 -13.39
C THR A 302 8.30 -4.02 -14.40
N ALA A 303 7.12 -4.14 -15.03
CA ALA A 303 6.87 -5.17 -16.02
C ALA A 303 7.71 -5.00 -17.29
N VAL A 304 7.73 -3.79 -17.85
CA VAL A 304 8.39 -3.49 -19.13
C VAL A 304 9.90 -3.48 -19.01
N CYS A 305 10.44 -2.90 -17.95
CA CYS A 305 11.88 -2.77 -17.74
C CYS A 305 12.48 -3.93 -16.95
N ARG A 306 11.65 -4.86 -16.45
CA ARG A 306 12.05 -5.95 -15.54
C ARG A 306 12.84 -5.43 -14.34
N LEU A 307 12.29 -4.40 -13.69
CA LEU A 307 12.96 -3.75 -12.57
C LEU A 307 13.16 -4.74 -11.40
N ASP A 308 14.39 -4.83 -10.93
CA ASP A 308 14.74 -5.43 -9.65
C ASP A 308 14.39 -4.46 -8.50
N ASP A 309 14.71 -4.85 -7.26
CA ASP A 309 14.33 -4.04 -6.09
C ASP A 309 15.10 -2.70 -6.04
N GLU A 310 16.34 -2.66 -6.53
CA GLU A 310 17.12 -1.42 -6.68
C GLU A 310 16.44 -0.49 -7.71
N GLY A 311 16.02 -1.04 -8.85
CA GLY A 311 15.27 -0.34 -9.89
C GLY A 311 13.96 0.25 -9.40
N LYS A 312 13.16 -0.54 -8.68
CA LYS A 312 11.88 -0.09 -8.10
C LYS A 312 12.10 1.04 -7.09
N GLN A 313 13.12 0.92 -6.24
CA GLN A 313 13.42 1.96 -5.26
C GLN A 313 13.88 3.26 -5.93
N ALA A 314 14.75 3.20 -6.95
CA ALA A 314 15.18 4.37 -7.70
C ALA A 314 13.99 5.12 -8.33
N TRP A 315 13.06 4.39 -8.96
CA TRP A 315 11.84 4.98 -9.52
C TRP A 315 10.90 5.54 -8.46
N SER A 316 10.76 4.85 -7.33
CA SER A 316 9.97 5.35 -6.20
C SER A 316 10.53 6.67 -5.66
N ASP A 317 11.84 6.78 -5.51
CA ASP A 317 12.49 7.99 -5.02
C ASP A 317 12.36 9.16 -6.01
N LEU A 318 12.45 8.90 -7.33
CA LEU A 318 12.15 9.92 -8.33
C LEU A 318 10.70 10.42 -8.21
N MET A 319 9.75 9.50 -8.06
CA MET A 319 8.34 9.87 -7.89
C MET A 319 8.13 10.70 -6.61
N ASP A 320 8.85 10.40 -5.53
CA ASP A 320 8.81 11.21 -4.30
C ASP A 320 9.34 12.63 -4.52
N VAL A 321 10.42 12.81 -5.28
CA VAL A 321 10.95 14.13 -5.66
C VAL A 321 9.90 14.94 -6.42
N LEU A 322 9.31 14.35 -7.46
CA LEU A 322 8.30 15.04 -8.26
C LEU A 322 7.04 15.34 -7.44
N TYR A 323 6.59 14.38 -6.62
CA TYR A 323 5.35 14.51 -5.86
C TYR A 323 5.51 15.44 -4.67
N HIS A 324 6.69 15.53 -4.07
CA HIS A 324 6.99 16.56 -3.07
C HIS A 324 6.68 17.96 -3.64
N ILE A 325 7.18 18.27 -4.84
CA ILE A 325 6.96 19.56 -5.50
C ILE A 325 5.48 19.77 -5.81
N ILE A 326 4.82 18.80 -6.45
CA ILE A 326 3.39 18.90 -6.80
C ILE A 326 2.54 19.08 -5.53
N PHE A 327 2.79 18.30 -4.48
CA PHE A 327 1.95 18.25 -3.30
C PHE A 327 2.10 19.52 -2.47
N ASN A 328 3.28 20.14 -2.43
CA ASN A 328 3.45 21.48 -1.86
C ASN A 328 2.59 22.52 -2.59
N VAL A 329 2.56 22.51 -3.93
CA VAL A 329 1.70 23.42 -4.72
C VAL A 329 0.21 23.22 -4.43
N LEU A 330 -0.20 21.97 -4.19
CA LEU A 330 -1.56 21.62 -3.81
C LEU A 330 -1.90 22.04 -2.37
N ASP A 331 -0.95 21.92 -1.43
CA ASP A 331 -1.12 22.28 -0.02
C ASP A 331 -1.16 23.78 0.21
N GLU A 332 -0.31 24.55 -0.49
CA GLU A 332 -0.26 26.02 -0.39
C GLU A 332 -1.63 26.67 -0.66
N ALA A 333 -2.42 26.09 -1.56
CA ALA A 333 -3.74 26.60 -1.91
C ALA A 333 -4.79 26.41 -0.81
N LYS A 334 -4.60 25.44 0.10
CA LYS A 334 -5.48 25.23 1.25
C LYS A 334 -5.26 26.24 2.36
N LYS A 335 -4.13 26.97 2.32
CA LYS A 335 -3.78 28.02 3.29
C LYS A 335 -4.27 29.41 2.88
N VAL A 336 -4.74 29.58 1.63
CA VAL A 336 -5.26 30.86 1.13
C VAL A 336 -6.79 30.83 1.15
N PRO A 337 -7.47 31.62 2.00
CA PRO A 337 -8.92 31.66 2.01
C PRO A 337 -9.45 32.17 0.65
N PRO A 338 -10.64 31.71 0.20
CA PRO A 338 -11.21 32.17 -1.06
C PRO A 338 -11.36 33.70 -1.02
N LYS A 339 -10.90 34.37 -2.09
CA LYS A 339 -11.21 35.78 -2.30
C LYS A 339 -12.75 35.90 -2.36
N LYS A 340 -13.30 36.66 -1.41
CA LYS A 340 -14.72 37.02 -1.35
C LYS A 340 -15.16 37.74 -2.62
#